data_AF-A0A528LMQ7-F1
#
_entry.id   AF-A0A528LMQ7-F1
#
_cell.length_a   1.000
_cell.length_b   1.000
_cell.length_c   1.000
_cell.angle_alpha   90.00
_cell.angle_beta   90.00
_cell.angle_gamma   90.00
#
_symmetry.space_group_name_H-M   'P 1'
#
loop_
_entity.id
_entity.type
_entity.pdbx_description
1 polymer ?
#
loop_
_entity_poly.entity_id
_entity_poly.type
_entity_poly.pdbx_seq_one_letter_code
_entity_poly.pdbx_strand_id
1 'polypeptide(L)'
;METAAAPDPFVASLPVFAKFESVADIDNYRPLPEDWALATADIVGSTKAIEAGRYKTVNMAGASVISALLNALGRQDFPFVFGGDGALVAFPGSALEIVRNALAAVQRWVADELDLTLRAAIVPITDIRAQGLDVRVARFQASEAVFYAMFAGGGGSWAEAEMKAGRYRIDPAPAGARPDLTGLSCRWNPIEARHGEIVSIIAIPGVSRDLRGFQLLVSDIIALAGRQERDGHPVPMNGPDYSLIPAGLDLEARATGPAGRRWLTKLWVVFLMTLTAVTDRCGWTIGGFDPKVYKREVASNSDFRKFDDGLKMTIDVDADVLQRIENRLKKAEEAGICNYGLHRQKSALMTCLVASPLQRDHLHFIDGAAGGYAMAAASLKSKVPV
;
A
#
# COMPACT_ATOMS: atom_id res chain seq x y z
N MET A 1 -15.91 23.84 5.72
CA MET A 1 -15.84 22.79 6.74
C MET A 1 -16.78 21.70 6.26
N GLU A 2 -16.28 20.87 5.34
CA GLU A 2 -17.07 19.78 4.76
C GLU A 2 -17.13 18.69 5.84
N THR A 3 -18.33 18.47 6.38
CA THR A 3 -18.57 17.42 7.37
C THR A 3 -18.17 16.09 6.75
N ALA A 4 -17.15 15.43 7.32
CA ALA A 4 -16.74 14.11 6.89
C ALA A 4 -17.98 13.20 6.84
N ALA A 5 -18.16 12.50 5.72
CA ALA A 5 -19.29 11.57 5.57
C ALA A 5 -19.27 10.54 6.73
N ALA A 6 -20.44 10.23 7.28
CA ALA A 6 -20.55 9.23 8.33
C ALA A 6 -19.97 7.89 7.84
N PRO A 7 -19.23 7.13 8.67
CA PRO A 7 -18.60 5.86 8.27
C PRO A 7 -19.59 4.89 7.63
N ASP A 8 -19.13 4.09 6.67
CA ASP A 8 -19.96 3.11 6.00
C ASP A 8 -20.40 2.07 7.05
N PRO A 9 -21.70 1.74 7.16
CA PRO A 9 -22.19 0.90 8.25
C PRO A 9 -21.49 -0.46 8.34
N PHE A 10 -21.14 -1.06 7.19
CA PHE A 10 -20.40 -2.31 7.17
C PHE A 10 -18.98 -2.11 7.68
N VAL A 11 -18.26 -1.12 7.13
CA VAL A 11 -16.88 -0.81 7.53
C VAL A 11 -16.77 -0.48 9.02
N ALA A 12 -17.72 0.30 9.54
CA ALA A 12 -17.79 0.67 10.95
C ALA A 12 -18.00 -0.54 11.88
N SER A 13 -18.65 -1.58 11.39
CA SER A 13 -18.91 -2.83 12.13
C SER A 13 -17.74 -3.82 12.13
N LEU A 14 -16.72 -3.57 11.30
CA LEU A 14 -15.59 -4.49 11.17
C LEU A 14 -14.81 -4.59 12.50
N PRO A 15 -14.43 -5.80 12.92
CA PRO A 15 -13.58 -5.98 14.09
C PRO A 15 -12.23 -5.29 13.88
N VAL A 16 -11.72 -4.76 14.99
CA VAL A 16 -10.43 -4.08 15.06
C VAL A 16 -9.50 -4.91 15.92
N PHE A 17 -8.29 -5.17 15.42
CA PHE A 17 -7.23 -5.74 16.23
C PHE A 17 -5.99 -4.83 16.20
N ALA A 18 -5.33 -4.70 17.36
CA ALA A 18 -4.15 -3.85 17.54
C ALA A 18 -2.83 -4.62 17.46
N LYS A 19 -2.87 -5.95 17.67
CA LYS A 19 -1.71 -6.84 17.60
C LYS A 19 -1.65 -7.48 16.23
N PHE A 20 -0.61 -7.19 15.45
CA PHE A 20 -0.51 -7.67 14.08
C PHE A 20 -0.40 -9.20 13.99
N GLU A 21 0.05 -9.88 15.04
CA GLU A 21 0.09 -11.34 15.16
C GLU A 21 -1.30 -11.98 14.95
N SER A 22 -2.37 -11.25 15.26
CA SER A 22 -3.75 -11.70 15.08
C SER A 22 -4.21 -11.70 13.61
N VAL A 23 -3.39 -11.20 12.68
CA VAL A 23 -3.76 -11.06 11.27
C VAL A 23 -3.98 -12.40 10.56
N ALA A 24 -3.35 -13.47 11.04
CA ALA A 24 -3.51 -14.80 10.46
C ALA A 24 -4.79 -15.50 10.93
N ASP A 25 -5.42 -15.02 12.00
CA ASP A 25 -6.64 -15.59 12.55
C ASP A 25 -7.87 -15.12 11.74
N ILE A 26 -8.46 -16.06 11.00
CA ILE A 26 -9.58 -15.79 10.08
C ILE A 26 -10.86 -15.38 10.81
N ASP A 27 -10.99 -15.69 12.11
CA ASP A 27 -12.15 -15.31 12.90
C ASP A 27 -12.21 -13.79 13.16
N ASN A 28 -11.08 -13.10 12.95
CA ASN A 28 -11.01 -11.64 12.95
C ASN A 28 -11.55 -11.00 11.66
N TYR A 29 -11.96 -11.78 10.66
CA TYR A 29 -12.42 -11.24 9.37
C TYR A 29 -13.93 -11.36 9.21
N ARG A 30 -14.52 -10.43 8.48
CA ARG A 30 -15.94 -10.46 8.12
C ARG A 30 -16.10 -10.46 6.60
N PRO A 31 -17.00 -11.29 6.04
CA PRO A 31 -17.23 -11.30 4.61
C PRO A 31 -17.79 -9.96 4.14
N LEU A 32 -17.33 -9.48 2.98
CA LEU A 32 -17.92 -8.33 2.32
C LEU A 32 -19.40 -8.60 1.99
N PRO A 33 -20.27 -7.59 1.99
CA PRO A 33 -21.64 -7.74 1.52
C PRO A 33 -21.68 -8.22 0.05
N GLU A 34 -22.76 -8.92 -0.32
CA GLU A 34 -22.88 -9.53 -1.64
C GLU A 34 -22.98 -8.50 -2.78
N ASP A 35 -23.57 -7.33 -2.49
CA ASP A 35 -23.74 -6.23 -3.43
C ASP A 35 -22.49 -5.36 -3.60
N TRP A 36 -21.35 -5.77 -3.04
CA TRP A 36 -20.07 -5.07 -3.19
C TRP A 36 -19.28 -5.54 -4.42
N ALA A 37 -18.23 -4.79 -4.74
CA ALA A 37 -17.25 -5.15 -5.76
C ALA A 37 -15.82 -4.77 -5.32
N LEU A 38 -14.85 -5.35 -6.02
CA LEU A 38 -13.43 -5.03 -5.90
C LEU A 38 -12.96 -4.24 -7.12
N ALA A 39 -12.34 -3.09 -6.89
CA ALA A 39 -11.54 -2.38 -7.87
C ALA A 39 -10.08 -2.81 -7.69
N THR A 40 -9.51 -3.43 -8.72
CA THR A 40 -8.10 -3.84 -8.73
C THR A 40 -7.39 -3.15 -9.88
N ALA A 41 -6.13 -2.77 -9.66
CA ALA A 41 -5.27 -2.23 -10.71
C ALA A 41 -3.80 -2.55 -10.43
N ASP A 42 -3.03 -2.79 -11.50
CA ASP A 42 -1.57 -2.99 -11.43
C ASP A 42 -0.86 -2.43 -12.68
N ILE A 43 0.43 -2.15 -12.52
CA ILE A 43 1.29 -1.64 -13.59
C ILE A 43 1.79 -2.79 -14.45
N VAL A 44 1.47 -2.73 -15.75
CA VAL A 44 1.96 -3.68 -16.75
C VAL A 44 3.48 -3.48 -16.92
N GLY A 45 4.25 -4.53 -16.68
CA GLY A 45 5.71 -4.49 -16.82
C GLY A 45 6.41 -3.71 -15.71
N SER A 46 5.82 -3.61 -14.52
CA SER A 46 6.38 -2.93 -13.34
C SER A 46 7.83 -3.33 -13.05
N THR A 47 8.15 -4.63 -13.09
CA THR A 47 9.51 -5.15 -12.89
C THR A 47 10.55 -4.47 -13.80
N LYS A 48 10.26 -4.31 -15.10
CA LYS A 48 11.18 -3.66 -16.04
C LYS A 48 11.33 -2.17 -15.76
N ALA A 49 10.24 -1.49 -15.39
CA ALA A 49 10.29 -0.09 -15.02
C ALA A 49 11.11 0.13 -13.73
N ILE A 50 10.98 -0.79 -12.77
CA ILE A 50 11.74 -0.81 -11.52
C ILE A 50 13.24 -1.04 -11.79
N GLU A 51 13.60 -2.01 -12.63
CA GLU A 51 14.98 -2.27 -13.06
C GLU A 51 15.60 -1.04 -13.74
N ALA A 52 14.79 -0.25 -14.45
CA ALA A 52 15.18 1.04 -15.04
C ALA A 52 15.23 2.21 -14.01
N GLY A 53 15.12 1.94 -12.71
CA GLY A 53 15.19 2.94 -11.65
C GLY A 53 13.91 3.78 -11.47
N ARG A 54 12.79 3.39 -12.07
CA ARG A 54 11.51 4.15 -12.04
C ARG A 54 10.58 3.74 -10.90
N TYR A 55 11.11 3.12 -9.85
CA TYR A 55 10.33 2.58 -8.73
C TYR A 55 9.42 3.62 -8.04
N LYS A 56 9.84 4.88 -7.86
CA LYS A 56 8.97 5.93 -7.28
C LYS A 56 7.78 6.24 -8.19
N THR A 57 8.00 6.21 -9.50
CA THR A 57 6.96 6.39 -10.51
C THR A 57 5.95 5.25 -10.46
N VAL A 58 6.43 4.01 -10.30
CA VAL A 58 5.58 2.82 -10.15
C VAL A 58 4.74 2.93 -8.87
N ASN A 59 5.33 3.28 -7.73
CA ASN A 59 4.59 3.41 -6.47
C ASN A 59 3.56 4.55 -6.50
N MET A 60 3.92 5.68 -7.11
CA MET A 60 2.99 6.78 -7.35
C MET A 60 1.80 6.33 -8.21
N ALA A 61 2.05 5.53 -9.24
CA ALA A 61 1.01 5.02 -10.13
C ALA A 61 0.09 3.99 -9.44
N GLY A 62 0.62 3.16 -8.55
CA GLY A 62 -0.20 2.24 -7.74
C GLY A 62 -1.03 2.99 -6.68
N ALA A 63 -0.43 3.96 -5.98
CA ALA A 63 -1.11 4.71 -4.93
C ALA A 63 -2.14 5.71 -5.47
N SER A 64 -1.99 6.17 -6.72
CA SER A 64 -2.96 7.05 -7.37
C SER A 64 -4.33 6.39 -7.54
N VAL A 65 -4.39 5.06 -7.64
CA VAL A 65 -5.64 4.29 -7.64
C VAL A 65 -6.41 4.52 -6.35
N ILE A 66 -5.76 4.35 -5.20
CA ILE A 66 -6.39 4.55 -3.88
C ILE A 66 -6.83 6.01 -3.73
N SER A 67 -5.92 6.97 -4.01
CA SER A 67 -6.24 8.39 -3.92
C SER A 67 -7.44 8.78 -4.77
N ALA A 68 -7.45 8.40 -6.05
CA ALA A 68 -8.52 8.75 -6.97
C ALA A 68 -9.86 8.15 -6.56
N LEU A 69 -9.88 6.90 -6.10
CA LEU A 69 -11.11 6.23 -5.68
C LEU A 69 -11.68 6.83 -4.39
N LEU A 70 -10.86 7.03 -3.36
CA LEU A 70 -11.32 7.62 -2.10
C LEU A 70 -11.82 9.06 -2.32
N ASN A 71 -11.14 9.85 -3.15
CA ASN A 71 -11.56 11.21 -3.50
C ASN A 71 -12.86 11.21 -4.30
N ALA A 72 -12.98 10.37 -5.34
CA ALA A 72 -14.20 10.28 -6.16
C ALA A 72 -15.42 9.79 -5.36
N LEU A 73 -15.19 8.90 -4.39
CA LEU A 73 -16.22 8.40 -3.49
C LEU A 73 -16.56 9.38 -2.35
N GLY A 74 -15.73 10.42 -2.14
CA GLY A 74 -15.88 11.38 -1.04
C GLY A 74 -15.69 10.76 0.34
N ARG A 75 -14.96 9.64 0.43
CA ARG A 75 -14.87 8.81 1.65
C ARG A 75 -13.47 8.21 1.78
N GLN A 76 -12.92 8.21 2.99
CA GLN A 76 -11.57 7.72 3.30
C GLN A 76 -11.57 6.35 4.02
N ASP A 77 -12.74 5.82 4.34
CA ASP A 77 -12.89 4.63 5.19
C ASP A 77 -13.04 3.33 4.41
N PHE A 78 -13.15 3.36 3.08
CA PHE A 78 -13.29 2.14 2.30
C PHE A 78 -12.06 1.23 2.42
N PRO A 79 -12.25 -0.10 2.53
CA PRO A 79 -11.13 -1.03 2.65
C PRO A 79 -10.25 -1.02 1.40
N PHE A 80 -8.94 -0.87 1.56
CA PHE A 80 -7.98 -0.98 0.47
C PHE A 80 -6.68 -1.62 0.94
N VAL A 81 -5.90 -2.13 -0.02
CA VAL A 81 -4.52 -2.55 0.19
C VAL A 81 -3.64 -2.04 -0.95
N PHE A 82 -2.46 -1.52 -0.58
CA PHE A 82 -1.43 -1.08 -1.52
C PHE A 82 -0.34 -2.14 -1.67
N GLY A 83 -0.07 -2.54 -2.91
CA GLY A 83 0.89 -3.59 -3.27
C GLY A 83 2.24 -3.10 -3.79
N GLY A 84 2.51 -1.79 -3.83
CA GLY A 84 3.69 -1.23 -4.47
C GLY A 84 3.40 -0.80 -5.90
N ASP A 85 3.14 -1.75 -6.81
CA ASP A 85 2.85 -1.50 -8.22
C ASP A 85 1.36 -1.56 -8.58
N GLY A 86 0.50 -1.59 -7.58
CA GLY A 86 -0.94 -1.74 -7.73
C GLY A 86 -1.69 -1.54 -6.42
N ALA A 87 -3.00 -1.62 -6.50
CA ALA A 87 -3.89 -1.51 -5.37
C ALA A 87 -5.18 -2.30 -5.58
N LEU A 88 -5.79 -2.67 -4.45
CA LEU A 88 -7.12 -3.24 -4.38
C LEU A 88 -7.98 -2.35 -3.48
N VAL A 89 -9.19 -2.02 -3.90
CA VAL A 89 -10.17 -1.22 -3.13
C VAL A 89 -11.52 -1.91 -3.18
N ALA A 90 -12.13 -2.14 -2.01
CA ALA A 90 -13.49 -2.67 -1.90
C ALA A 90 -14.50 -1.54 -1.77
N PHE A 91 -15.62 -1.64 -2.48
CA PHE A 91 -16.65 -0.60 -2.50
C PHE A 91 -18.06 -1.17 -2.73
N PRO A 92 -19.14 -0.48 -2.28
CA PRO A 92 -20.52 -0.87 -2.56
C PRO A 92 -20.85 -0.77 -4.06
N GLY A 93 -21.57 -1.73 -4.62
CA GLY A 93 -21.93 -1.77 -6.04
C GLY A 93 -22.74 -0.56 -6.51
N SER A 94 -23.40 0.17 -5.60
CA SER A 94 -24.07 1.43 -5.91
C SER A 94 -23.12 2.53 -6.43
N ALA A 95 -21.82 2.44 -6.15
CA ALA A 95 -20.80 3.38 -6.60
C ALA A 95 -20.05 2.93 -7.87
N LEU A 96 -20.53 1.87 -8.55
CA LEU A 96 -19.86 1.26 -9.71
C LEU A 96 -19.40 2.25 -10.77
N GLU A 97 -20.28 3.15 -11.21
CA GLU A 97 -19.97 4.09 -12.29
C GLU A 97 -19.00 5.19 -11.84
N ILE A 98 -19.05 5.60 -10.57
CA ILE A 98 -18.09 6.56 -10.00
C ILE A 98 -16.68 5.94 -10.00
N VAL A 99 -16.57 4.71 -9.50
CA VAL A 99 -15.31 3.97 -9.44
C VAL A 99 -14.78 3.66 -10.84
N ARG A 100 -15.64 3.25 -11.77
CA ARG A 100 -15.28 3.00 -13.17
C ARG A 100 -14.65 4.23 -13.83
N ASN A 101 -15.30 5.38 -13.70
CA ASN A 101 -14.83 6.63 -14.29
C ASN A 101 -13.51 7.09 -13.66
N ALA A 102 -13.38 6.97 -12.34
CA ALA A 102 -12.15 7.30 -11.63
C ALA A 102 -10.98 6.39 -12.06
N LEU A 103 -11.17 5.06 -12.13
CA LEU A 103 -10.16 4.13 -12.62
C LEU A 103 -9.75 4.43 -14.07
N ALA A 104 -10.72 4.67 -14.95
CA ALA A 104 -10.46 5.02 -16.34
C ALA A 104 -9.61 6.30 -16.46
N ALA A 105 -9.89 7.31 -15.62
CA ALA A 105 -9.09 8.53 -15.53
C ALA A 105 -7.67 8.28 -15.00
N VAL A 106 -7.52 7.42 -13.97
CA VAL A 106 -6.19 7.01 -13.48
C VAL A 106 -5.40 6.31 -14.57
N GLN A 107 -5.98 5.37 -15.30
CA GLN A 107 -5.30 4.69 -16.41
C GLN A 107 -4.79 5.70 -17.46
N ARG A 108 -5.62 6.68 -17.81
CA ARG A 108 -5.22 7.75 -18.73
C ARG A 108 -4.08 8.61 -18.17
N TRP A 109 -4.20 9.05 -16.93
CA TRP A 109 -3.18 9.88 -16.28
C TRP A 109 -1.85 9.15 -16.14
N VAL A 110 -1.84 7.86 -15.76
CA VAL A 110 -0.61 7.06 -15.69
C VAL A 110 0.06 6.96 -17.06
N ALA A 111 -0.72 6.77 -18.14
CA ALA A 111 -0.18 6.75 -19.50
C ALA A 111 0.37 8.12 -19.92
N ASP A 112 -0.40 9.20 -19.74
CA ASP A 112 -0.04 10.57 -20.14
C ASP A 112 1.16 11.13 -19.37
N GLU A 113 1.16 10.94 -18.05
CA GLU A 113 2.04 11.67 -17.14
C GLU A 113 3.21 10.85 -16.66
N LEU A 114 3.04 9.53 -16.58
CA LEU A 114 4.04 8.65 -16.03
C LEU A 114 4.66 7.75 -17.08
N ASP A 115 4.21 7.74 -18.34
CA ASP A 115 4.74 6.85 -19.38
C ASP A 115 4.82 5.39 -18.88
N LEU A 116 3.71 4.94 -18.30
CA LEU A 116 3.47 3.60 -17.78
C LEU A 116 2.08 3.14 -18.24
N THR A 117 1.87 1.83 -18.29
CA THR A 117 0.56 1.26 -18.60
C THR A 117 -0.05 0.69 -17.33
N LEU A 118 -1.17 1.26 -16.87
CA LEU A 118 -1.98 0.72 -15.79
C LEU A 118 -3.15 -0.09 -16.39
N ARG A 119 -3.28 -1.35 -15.97
CA ARG A 119 -4.53 -2.10 -16.20
C ARG A 119 -5.37 -2.05 -14.93
N ALA A 120 -6.68 -1.99 -15.12
CA ALA A 120 -7.65 -1.94 -14.03
C ALA A 120 -8.85 -2.83 -14.38
N ALA A 121 -9.48 -3.37 -13.35
CA ALA A 121 -10.69 -4.15 -13.43
C ALA A 121 -11.61 -3.89 -12.24
N ILE A 122 -12.92 -4.09 -12.45
CA ILE A 122 -13.91 -4.16 -11.37
C ILE A 122 -14.53 -5.55 -11.36
N VAL A 123 -14.41 -6.24 -10.24
CA VAL A 123 -14.86 -7.62 -10.06
C VAL A 123 -15.95 -7.68 -8.99
N PRO A 124 -17.20 -8.07 -9.33
CA PRO A 124 -18.28 -8.22 -8.35
C PRO A 124 -17.99 -9.33 -7.32
N ILE A 125 -18.43 -9.15 -6.06
CA ILE A 125 -18.27 -10.19 -5.02
C ILE A 125 -19.05 -11.46 -5.37
N THR A 126 -20.19 -11.34 -6.06
CA THR A 126 -20.98 -12.48 -6.56
C THR A 126 -20.17 -13.41 -7.45
N ASP A 127 -19.34 -12.85 -8.32
CA ASP A 127 -18.56 -13.60 -9.31
C ASP A 127 -17.39 -14.33 -8.64
N ILE A 128 -16.77 -13.69 -7.64
CA ILE A 128 -15.75 -14.31 -6.77
C ILE A 128 -16.35 -15.52 -6.04
N ARG A 129 -17.54 -15.35 -5.46
CA ARG A 129 -18.24 -16.42 -4.74
C ARG A 129 -18.70 -17.55 -5.65
N ALA A 130 -19.02 -17.26 -6.90
CA ALA A 130 -19.31 -18.29 -7.90
C ALA A 130 -18.11 -19.22 -8.17
N GLN A 131 -16.87 -18.79 -7.86
CA GLN A 131 -15.68 -19.64 -7.89
C GLN A 131 -15.39 -20.38 -6.58
N GLY A 132 -16.28 -20.31 -5.60
CA GLY A 132 -16.09 -20.92 -4.27
C GLY A 132 -15.08 -20.18 -3.38
N LEU A 133 -14.74 -18.93 -3.74
CA LEU A 133 -13.88 -18.04 -2.97
C LEU A 133 -14.71 -16.98 -2.23
N ASP A 134 -14.07 -16.22 -1.35
CA ASP A 134 -14.74 -15.12 -0.65
C ASP A 134 -13.77 -13.94 -0.49
N VAL A 135 -14.31 -12.78 -0.15
CA VAL A 135 -13.50 -11.63 0.25
C VAL A 135 -13.93 -11.22 1.63
N ARG A 136 -13.02 -11.33 2.57
CA ARG A 136 -13.23 -11.00 3.97
C ARG A 136 -12.27 -9.91 4.38
N VAL A 137 -12.76 -8.99 5.20
CA VAL A 137 -12.02 -7.81 5.62
C VAL A 137 -11.93 -7.78 7.14
N ALA A 138 -10.78 -7.36 7.64
CA ALA A 138 -10.56 -7.00 9.04
C ALA A 138 -9.84 -5.64 9.11
N ARG A 139 -9.91 -4.96 10.25
CA ARG A 139 -9.18 -3.69 10.46
C ARG A 139 -8.03 -3.89 11.42
N PHE A 140 -6.82 -3.64 10.95
CA PHE A 140 -5.64 -3.55 11.78
C PHE A 140 -5.43 -2.11 12.25
N GLN A 141 -5.33 -1.89 13.55
CA GLN A 141 -5.02 -0.58 14.11
C GLN A 141 -3.51 -0.35 14.12
N ALA A 142 -3.02 0.46 13.18
CA ALA A 142 -1.60 0.84 13.13
C ALA A 142 -1.25 1.93 14.15
N SER A 143 -2.19 2.86 14.40
CA SER A 143 -2.06 3.91 15.39
C SER A 143 -3.42 4.28 16.00
N GLU A 144 -3.45 5.23 16.93
CA GLU A 144 -4.71 5.76 17.45
C GLU A 144 -5.61 6.37 16.36
N ALA A 145 -5.01 6.88 15.27
CA ALA A 145 -5.70 7.61 14.22
C ALA A 145 -5.91 6.81 12.93
N VAL A 146 -5.13 5.74 12.70
CA VAL A 146 -5.11 5.02 11.41
C VAL A 146 -5.40 3.54 11.58
N PHE A 147 -6.30 3.07 10.71
CA PHE A 147 -6.58 1.65 10.50
C PHE A 147 -6.24 1.27 9.06
N TYR A 148 -5.66 0.08 8.88
CA TYR A 148 -5.46 -0.52 7.57
C TYR A 148 -6.35 -1.75 7.42
N ALA A 149 -6.95 -1.90 6.25
CA ALA A 149 -7.71 -3.09 5.92
C ALA A 149 -6.76 -4.27 5.67
N MET A 150 -7.17 -5.44 6.12
CA MET A 150 -6.55 -6.72 5.81
C MET A 150 -7.56 -7.58 5.06
N PHE A 151 -7.11 -8.32 4.05
CA PHE A 151 -7.95 -9.13 3.18
C PHE A 151 -7.62 -10.61 3.30
N ALA A 152 -8.66 -11.44 3.32
CA ALA A 152 -8.56 -12.89 3.33
C ALA A 152 -9.72 -13.54 2.55
N GLY A 153 -9.56 -14.81 2.19
CA GLY A 153 -10.60 -15.62 1.53
C GLY A 153 -10.29 -16.02 0.09
N GLY A 154 -9.14 -15.59 -0.45
CA GLY A 154 -8.64 -15.91 -1.79
C GLY A 154 -9.25 -15.06 -2.91
N GLY A 155 -10.32 -14.31 -2.63
CA GLY A 155 -11.04 -13.54 -3.62
C GLY A 155 -10.27 -12.35 -4.17
N GLY A 156 -9.43 -11.69 -3.37
CA GLY A 156 -8.57 -10.60 -3.81
C GLY A 156 -7.52 -11.09 -4.80
N SER A 157 -6.82 -12.19 -4.44
CA SER A 157 -5.84 -12.85 -5.31
C SER A 157 -6.45 -13.33 -6.62
N TRP A 158 -7.67 -13.89 -6.56
CA TRP A 158 -8.39 -14.32 -7.76
C TRP A 158 -8.75 -13.12 -8.65
N ALA A 159 -9.33 -12.04 -8.09
CA ALA A 159 -9.66 -10.83 -8.85
C ALA A 159 -8.42 -10.23 -9.56
N GLU A 160 -7.27 -10.23 -8.89
CA GLU A 160 -6.00 -9.81 -9.50
C GLU A 160 -5.59 -10.73 -10.68
N ALA A 161 -5.73 -12.04 -10.54
CA ALA A 161 -5.43 -13.01 -11.60
C ALA A 161 -6.37 -12.85 -12.81
N GLU A 162 -7.67 -12.66 -12.58
CA GLU A 162 -8.68 -12.43 -13.63
C GLU A 162 -8.38 -11.14 -14.41
N MET A 163 -8.04 -10.06 -13.70
CA MET A 163 -7.61 -8.80 -14.31
C MET A 163 -6.37 -9.01 -15.20
N LYS A 164 -5.38 -9.76 -14.72
CA LYS A 164 -4.16 -10.07 -15.49
C LYS A 164 -4.44 -10.93 -16.72
N ALA A 165 -5.46 -11.77 -16.66
CA ALA A 165 -5.98 -12.56 -17.78
C ALA A 165 -6.86 -11.73 -18.74
N GLY A 166 -7.08 -10.44 -18.48
CA GLY A 166 -7.82 -9.52 -19.34
C GLY A 166 -9.34 -9.52 -19.13
N ARG A 167 -9.85 -10.20 -18.09
CA ARG A 167 -11.26 -10.23 -17.73
C ARG A 167 -11.60 -9.04 -16.82
N TYR A 168 -12.88 -8.66 -16.75
CA TYR A 168 -13.39 -7.56 -15.92
C TYR A 168 -12.78 -6.17 -16.19
N ARG A 169 -12.05 -6.04 -17.30
CA ARG A 169 -11.22 -4.89 -17.63
C ARG A 169 -12.07 -3.63 -17.82
N ILE A 170 -11.49 -2.51 -17.42
CA ILE A 170 -12.00 -1.16 -17.71
C ILE A 170 -11.14 -0.54 -18.79
N ASP A 171 -11.81 0.17 -19.70
CA ASP A 171 -11.15 0.94 -20.74
C ASP A 171 -10.69 2.29 -20.21
N PRO A 172 -9.50 2.77 -20.63
CA PRO A 172 -8.99 4.06 -20.21
C PRO A 172 -9.88 5.20 -20.70
N ALA A 173 -9.95 6.27 -19.92
CA ALA A 173 -10.65 7.49 -20.31
C ALA A 173 -9.99 8.15 -21.54
N PRO A 174 -10.72 9.03 -22.27
CA PRO A 174 -10.15 9.79 -23.38
C PRO A 174 -8.90 10.59 -22.99
N ALA A 175 -8.04 10.89 -23.98
CA ALA A 175 -6.81 11.65 -23.77
C ALA A 175 -7.06 12.97 -23.02
N GLY A 176 -6.19 13.28 -22.05
CA GLY A 176 -6.29 14.47 -21.21
C GLY A 176 -7.22 14.34 -20.00
N ALA A 177 -7.96 13.24 -19.85
CA ALA A 177 -8.69 12.95 -18.62
C ALA A 177 -7.72 12.83 -17.42
N ARG A 178 -8.11 13.41 -16.28
CA ARG A 178 -7.31 13.41 -15.06
C ARG A 178 -8.16 13.05 -13.84
N PRO A 179 -7.68 12.15 -12.97
CA PRO A 179 -8.35 11.86 -11.70
C PRO A 179 -8.05 12.96 -10.67
N ASP A 180 -8.86 13.02 -9.62
CA ASP A 180 -8.55 13.81 -8.43
C ASP A 180 -7.54 13.07 -7.54
N LEU A 181 -6.29 13.52 -7.56
CA LEU A 181 -5.20 12.97 -6.73
C LEU A 181 -4.87 13.86 -5.54
N THR A 182 -5.83 14.66 -5.07
CA THR A 182 -5.67 15.48 -3.86
C THR A 182 -5.20 14.61 -2.69
N GLY A 183 -4.14 15.07 -2.02
CA GLY A 183 -3.49 14.38 -0.90
C GLY A 183 -2.39 13.37 -1.29
N LEU A 184 -2.34 12.91 -2.55
CA LEU A 184 -1.28 12.03 -3.00
C LEU A 184 0.05 12.80 -3.07
N SER A 185 1.03 12.36 -2.28
CA SER A 185 2.32 13.03 -2.18
C SER A 185 3.45 12.03 -1.87
N CYS A 186 4.69 12.46 -2.11
CA CYS A 186 5.88 11.71 -1.69
C CYS A 186 7.00 12.71 -1.43
N ARG A 187 6.99 13.28 -0.22
CA ARG A 187 7.95 14.32 0.18
C ARG A 187 9.15 13.79 0.96
N TRP A 188 9.21 12.48 1.15
CA TRP A 188 10.30 11.83 1.88
C TRP A 188 11.35 11.26 0.93
N ASN A 189 12.60 11.33 1.39
CA ASN A 189 13.71 10.64 0.74
C ASN A 189 13.68 9.14 1.11
N PRO A 190 14.39 8.29 0.36
CA PRO A 190 14.58 6.90 0.75
C PRO A 190 15.07 6.78 2.20
N ILE A 191 14.54 5.79 2.91
CA ILE A 191 14.84 5.51 4.31
C ILE A 191 15.87 4.39 4.33
N GLU A 192 17.12 4.72 4.61
CA GLU A 192 18.23 3.76 4.64
C GLU A 192 18.08 2.75 5.80
N ALA A 193 18.51 1.51 5.57
CA ALA A 193 18.57 0.47 6.58
C ALA A 193 19.45 0.89 7.76
N ARG A 194 19.00 0.61 8.98
CA ARG A 194 19.75 0.88 10.22
C ARG A 194 20.33 -0.38 10.84
N HIS A 195 19.65 -1.51 10.67
CA HIS A 195 20.00 -2.77 11.31
C HIS A 195 20.77 -3.71 10.38
N GLY A 196 20.64 -3.51 9.07
CA GLY A 196 21.47 -4.18 8.08
C GLY A 196 20.90 -4.05 6.69
N GLU A 197 19.73 -4.65 6.47
CA GLU A 197 19.06 -4.64 5.18
C GLU A 197 17.55 -4.41 5.33
N ILE A 198 16.98 -3.67 4.38
CA ILE A 198 15.54 -3.63 4.16
C ILE A 198 15.16 -4.89 3.39
N VAL A 199 14.12 -5.59 3.83
CA VAL A 199 13.69 -6.85 3.25
C VAL A 199 12.20 -6.81 2.99
N SER A 200 11.82 -7.01 1.73
CA SER A 200 10.42 -7.20 1.34
C SER A 200 10.12 -8.69 1.26
N ILE A 201 9.11 -9.13 2.01
CA ILE A 201 8.71 -10.53 2.17
C ILE A 201 7.27 -10.67 1.68
N ILE A 202 7.01 -11.69 0.87
CA ILE A 202 5.67 -12.14 0.52
C ILE A 202 5.60 -13.63 0.83
N ALA A 203 4.63 -14.05 1.65
CA ALA A 203 4.34 -15.45 1.91
C ALA A 203 2.85 -15.69 1.71
N ILE A 204 2.50 -16.63 0.84
CA ILE A 204 1.11 -17.03 0.55
C ILE A 204 0.90 -18.50 0.93
N PRO A 205 -0.34 -18.92 1.27
CA PRO A 205 -0.64 -20.31 1.55
C PRO A 205 -0.20 -21.24 0.40
N GLY A 206 0.43 -22.36 0.76
CA GLY A 206 0.91 -23.36 -0.17
C GLY A 206 -0.18 -24.34 -0.61
N VAL A 207 0.20 -25.27 -1.51
CA VAL A 207 -0.73 -26.27 -2.08
C VAL A 207 -1.34 -27.22 -1.04
N SER A 208 -0.68 -27.43 0.10
CA SER A 208 -1.21 -28.26 1.19
C SER A 208 -2.51 -27.70 1.78
N ARG A 209 -2.76 -26.39 1.60
CA ARG A 209 -3.85 -25.63 2.25
C ARG A 209 -3.89 -25.84 3.77
N ASP A 210 -2.74 -26.14 4.39
CA ASP A 210 -2.61 -26.19 5.85
C ASP A 210 -2.67 -24.78 6.43
N LEU A 211 -3.90 -24.29 6.63
CA LEU A 211 -4.17 -22.96 7.16
C LEU A 211 -3.57 -22.77 8.56
N ARG A 212 -3.57 -23.82 9.39
CA ARG A 212 -3.02 -23.74 10.75
C ARG A 212 -1.50 -23.69 10.70
N GLY A 213 -0.87 -24.49 9.86
CA GLY A 213 0.57 -24.43 9.60
C GLY A 213 0.99 -23.06 9.06
N PHE A 214 0.19 -22.48 8.16
CA PHE A 214 0.43 -21.14 7.63
C PHE A 214 0.26 -20.06 8.70
N GLN A 215 -0.76 -20.16 9.57
CA GLN A 215 -0.93 -19.26 10.71
C GLN A 215 0.27 -19.29 11.65
N LEU A 216 0.76 -20.49 11.99
CA LEU A 216 1.97 -20.65 12.80
C LEU A 216 3.20 -20.05 12.11
N LEU A 217 3.35 -20.25 10.79
CA LEU A 217 4.42 -19.63 10.03
C LEU A 217 4.36 -18.10 10.10
N VAL A 218 3.20 -17.49 9.87
CA VAL A 218 3.02 -16.04 9.94
C VAL A 218 3.36 -15.51 11.34
N SER A 219 2.89 -16.20 12.38
CA SER A 219 3.21 -15.86 13.77
C SER A 219 4.71 -15.96 14.05
N ASP A 220 5.39 -17.01 13.57
CA ASP A 220 6.84 -17.19 13.73
C ASP A 220 7.62 -16.06 13.03
N ILE A 221 7.23 -15.66 11.81
CA ILE A 221 7.89 -14.58 11.07
C ILE A 221 7.72 -13.25 11.81
N ILE A 222 6.51 -12.95 12.28
CA ILE A 222 6.24 -11.73 13.06
C ILE A 222 7.06 -11.73 14.36
N ALA A 223 7.12 -12.87 15.06
CA ALA A 223 7.91 -13.01 16.28
C ALA A 223 9.42 -12.89 16.03
N LEU A 224 9.92 -13.33 14.87
CA LEU A 224 11.32 -13.13 14.47
C LEU A 224 11.60 -11.65 14.17
N ALA A 225 10.71 -10.97 13.44
CA ALA A 225 10.81 -9.53 13.19
C ALA A 225 10.73 -8.71 14.49
N GLY A 226 9.91 -9.15 15.45
CA GLY A 226 9.77 -8.61 16.80
C GLY A 226 11.04 -8.61 17.66
N ARG A 227 12.12 -9.29 17.22
CA ARG A 227 13.42 -9.23 17.89
C ARG A 227 14.23 -7.98 17.56
N GLN A 228 13.85 -7.26 16.49
CA GLN A 228 14.44 -6.00 16.10
C GLN A 228 13.74 -4.81 16.75
N GLU A 229 14.39 -3.65 16.72
CA GLU A 229 13.79 -2.41 17.17
C GLU A 229 12.44 -2.18 16.45
N ARG A 230 11.38 -1.94 17.25
CA ARG A 230 10.01 -1.71 16.77
C ARG A 230 9.51 -2.78 15.78
N ASP A 231 9.79 -4.06 16.03
CA ASP A 231 9.37 -5.17 15.15
C ASP A 231 9.92 -5.08 13.71
N GLY A 232 11.10 -4.47 13.55
CA GLY A 232 11.72 -4.26 12.24
C GLY A 232 11.08 -3.11 11.45
N HIS A 233 10.42 -2.17 12.12
CA HIS A 233 9.81 -1.00 11.49
C HIS A 233 10.88 -0.16 10.76
N PRO A 234 10.80 -0.02 9.42
CA PRO A 234 11.87 0.64 8.67
C PRO A 234 11.90 2.16 8.88
N VAL A 235 10.76 2.77 9.21
CA VAL A 235 10.70 4.20 9.56
C VAL A 235 11.18 4.41 11.00
N PRO A 236 12.09 5.36 11.26
CA PRO A 236 12.56 5.68 12.62
C PRO A 236 11.44 6.11 13.56
N MET A 237 11.59 5.90 14.86
CA MET A 237 10.59 6.32 15.87
C MET A 237 10.28 7.83 15.82
N ASN A 238 11.31 8.66 15.58
CA ASN A 238 11.16 10.11 15.45
C ASN A 238 10.79 10.57 14.03
N GLY A 239 10.38 9.63 13.17
CA GLY A 239 10.11 9.82 11.75
C GLY A 239 11.36 10.00 10.88
N PRO A 240 11.16 10.07 9.55
CA PRO A 240 12.23 10.34 8.60
C PRO A 240 12.68 11.80 8.65
N ASP A 241 13.90 12.07 8.20
CA ASP A 241 14.43 13.44 8.14
C ASP A 241 13.80 14.24 7.00
N TYR A 242 13.53 15.52 7.26
CA TYR A 242 13.06 16.44 6.24
C TYR A 242 14.15 16.77 5.23
N SER A 243 13.77 16.72 3.95
CA SER A 243 14.60 17.21 2.84
C SER A 243 14.03 18.53 2.32
N LEU A 244 14.91 19.49 2.02
CA LEU A 244 14.51 20.75 1.38
C LEU A 244 13.96 20.51 -0.04
N ILE A 245 14.56 19.54 -0.74
CA ILE A 245 14.14 19.13 -2.09
C ILE A 245 13.79 17.64 -2.02
N PRO A 246 12.50 17.28 -2.04
CA PRO A 246 12.11 15.89 -1.98
C PRO A 246 12.38 15.20 -3.32
N ALA A 247 12.92 13.98 -3.28
CA ALA A 247 13.17 13.21 -4.50
C ALA A 247 11.89 12.90 -5.31
N GLY A 248 10.69 13.04 -4.72
CA GLY A 248 9.40 12.87 -5.39
C GLY A 248 8.77 14.16 -5.95
N LEU A 249 9.46 15.31 -5.90
CA LEU A 249 8.90 16.63 -6.23
C LEU A 249 8.24 16.70 -7.62
N ASP A 250 8.88 16.12 -8.64
CA ASP A 250 8.35 16.14 -10.00
C ASP A 250 7.06 15.30 -10.11
N LEU A 251 7.04 14.12 -9.48
CA LEU A 251 5.90 13.22 -9.49
C LEU A 251 4.69 13.85 -8.77
N GLU A 252 4.92 14.46 -7.61
CA GLU A 252 3.87 15.19 -6.88
C GLU A 252 3.31 16.35 -7.71
N ALA A 253 4.19 17.11 -8.39
CA ALA A 253 3.75 18.20 -9.26
C ALA A 253 2.93 17.70 -10.48
N ARG A 254 3.23 16.51 -11.01
CA ARG A 254 2.42 15.86 -12.07
C ARG A 254 1.05 15.39 -11.58
N ALA A 255 0.98 14.90 -10.34
CA ALA A 255 -0.25 14.42 -9.71
C ALA A 255 -1.21 15.58 -9.38
N THR A 256 -0.69 16.69 -8.88
CA THR A 256 -1.51 17.80 -8.34
C THR A 256 -1.71 18.98 -9.29
N GLY A 257 -0.79 19.21 -10.23
CA GLY A 257 -0.77 20.40 -11.08
C GLY A 257 -1.04 20.11 -12.56
N PRO A 258 -1.73 21.02 -13.29
CA PRO A 258 -1.83 20.94 -14.74
C PRO A 258 -0.46 21.19 -15.39
N ALA A 259 -0.22 20.65 -16.58
CA ALA A 259 1.09 20.67 -17.26
C ALA A 259 1.75 22.05 -17.29
N GLY A 260 1.00 23.12 -17.58
CA GLY A 260 1.54 24.49 -17.68
C GLY A 260 1.84 25.19 -16.35
N ARG A 261 1.40 24.65 -15.19
CA ARG A 261 1.59 25.29 -13.88
C ARG A 261 2.44 24.47 -12.89
N ARG A 262 3.05 23.37 -13.34
CA ARG A 262 3.86 22.49 -12.48
C ARG A 262 4.98 23.22 -11.75
N TRP A 263 5.60 24.22 -12.37
CA TRP A 263 6.67 24.98 -11.74
C TRP A 263 6.18 25.75 -10.50
N LEU A 264 4.95 26.29 -10.52
CA LEU A 264 4.33 26.92 -9.36
C LEU A 264 4.10 25.91 -8.25
N THR A 265 3.57 24.73 -8.59
CA THR A 265 3.40 23.62 -7.63
C THR A 265 4.73 23.21 -7.01
N LYS A 266 5.79 23.09 -7.82
CA LYS A 266 7.14 22.76 -7.32
C LYS A 266 7.67 23.82 -6.36
N LEU A 267 7.58 25.10 -6.72
CA LEU A 267 8.01 26.20 -5.84
C LEU A 267 7.23 26.20 -4.53
N TRP A 268 5.92 25.96 -4.59
CA TRP A 268 5.07 25.88 -3.42
C TRP A 268 5.46 24.71 -2.51
N VAL A 269 5.68 23.52 -3.06
CA VAL A 269 6.12 22.35 -2.28
C VAL A 269 7.50 22.59 -1.66
N VAL A 270 8.45 23.16 -2.41
CA VAL A 270 9.79 23.50 -1.88
C VAL A 270 9.69 24.55 -0.77
N PHE A 271 8.84 25.56 -0.92
CA PHE A 271 8.57 26.54 0.13
C PHE A 271 8.03 25.86 1.39
N LEU A 272 7.01 25.01 1.27
CA LEU A 272 6.44 24.28 2.40
C LEU A 272 7.46 23.35 3.07
N MET A 273 8.28 22.63 2.30
CA MET A 273 9.33 21.75 2.83
C MET A 273 10.44 22.53 3.53
N THR A 274 10.82 23.69 2.98
CA THR A 274 11.80 24.57 3.60
C THR A 274 11.27 25.13 4.92
N LEU A 275 10.03 25.63 4.92
CA LEU A 275 9.37 26.10 6.12
C LEU A 275 9.30 24.99 7.19
N THR A 276 8.91 23.78 6.79
CA THR A 276 8.83 22.61 7.68
C THR A 276 10.20 22.21 8.25
N ALA A 277 11.25 22.22 7.45
CA ALA A 277 12.60 21.89 7.90
C ALA A 277 13.18 22.97 8.85
N VAL A 278 12.83 24.24 8.64
CA VAL A 278 13.22 25.35 9.53
C VAL A 278 12.47 25.24 10.85
N THR A 279 11.15 25.03 10.83
CA THR A 279 10.35 24.90 12.05
C THR A 279 10.76 23.67 12.88
N ASP A 280 11.09 22.55 12.23
CA ASP A 280 11.60 21.35 12.92
C ASP A 280 12.93 21.65 13.64
N ARG A 281 13.88 22.32 12.95
CA ARG A 281 15.17 22.72 13.54
C ARG A 281 15.02 23.73 14.67
N CYS A 282 14.13 24.70 14.53
CA CYS A 282 13.90 25.74 15.52
C CYS A 282 12.94 25.31 16.65
N GLY A 283 12.26 24.17 16.51
CA GLY A 283 11.27 23.68 17.46
C GLY A 283 9.99 24.52 17.51
N TRP A 284 9.57 25.08 16.38
CA TRP A 284 8.40 25.95 16.29
C TRP A 284 7.15 25.19 15.86
N THR A 285 6.01 25.57 16.46
CA THR A 285 4.67 25.17 16.03
C THR A 285 4.03 26.34 15.28
N ILE A 286 3.50 26.10 14.08
CA ILE A 286 2.85 27.15 13.26
C ILE A 286 1.42 26.71 12.94
N GLY A 287 0.42 27.52 13.32
CA GLY A 287 -0.97 27.28 12.94
C GLY A 287 -1.53 25.92 13.39
N GLY A 288 -1.06 25.40 14.54
CA GLY A 288 -1.41 24.07 15.05
C GLY A 288 -0.57 22.92 14.49
N PHE A 289 0.30 23.17 13.51
CA PHE A 289 1.22 22.18 12.97
C PHE A 289 2.52 22.12 13.77
N ASP A 290 2.83 20.94 14.31
CA ASP A 290 4.12 20.62 14.95
C ASP A 290 4.87 19.58 14.09
N PRO A 291 6.02 19.93 13.47
CA PRO A 291 6.80 19.03 12.63
C PRO A 291 7.28 17.77 13.35
N LYS A 292 7.59 17.85 14.65
CA LYS A 292 8.07 16.71 15.43
C LYS A 292 6.94 15.75 15.78
N VAL A 293 5.74 16.28 16.04
CA VAL A 293 4.54 15.46 16.18
C VAL A 293 4.21 14.78 14.85
N TYR A 294 4.18 15.55 13.75
CA TYR A 294 3.89 15.02 12.41
C TYR A 294 4.84 13.89 12.00
N LYS A 295 6.15 14.03 12.22
CA LYS A 295 7.12 12.95 11.94
C LYS A 295 6.89 11.68 12.75
N ARG A 296 6.54 11.82 14.03
CA ARG A 296 6.21 10.66 14.88
C ARG A 296 4.92 9.97 14.41
N GLU A 297 3.94 10.76 13.99
CA GLU A 297 2.69 10.25 13.41
C GLU A 297 2.95 9.53 12.08
N VAL A 298 3.83 10.06 11.23
CA VAL A 298 4.29 9.37 10.02
C VAL A 298 4.83 7.98 10.35
N ALA A 299 5.67 7.89 11.39
CA ALA A 299 6.25 6.62 11.84
C ALA A 299 5.24 5.68 12.51
N SER A 300 4.18 6.17 13.15
CA SER A 300 3.14 5.32 13.75
C SER A 300 2.09 4.87 12.73
N ASN A 301 1.81 5.71 11.74
CA ASN A 301 0.78 5.47 10.73
C ASN A 301 1.33 4.67 9.53
N SER A 302 2.57 4.21 9.56
CA SER A 302 3.21 3.54 8.42
C SER A 302 2.72 2.11 8.21
N ASP A 303 2.29 1.80 6.99
CA ASP A 303 1.89 0.48 6.51
C ASP A 303 3.09 -0.28 5.94
N PHE A 304 3.88 -0.89 6.83
CA PHE A 304 5.04 -1.73 6.51
C PHE A 304 4.75 -3.22 6.62
N ARG A 305 3.56 -3.60 7.10
CA ARG A 305 3.12 -4.98 7.28
C ARG A 305 1.63 -5.08 7.03
N LYS A 306 1.24 -6.01 6.16
CA LYS A 306 -0.15 -6.20 5.74
C LYS A 306 -0.42 -7.65 5.39
N PHE A 307 -1.71 -7.97 5.27
CA PHE A 307 -2.19 -9.29 4.93
C PHE A 307 -3.27 -9.17 3.86
N ASP A 308 -3.02 -9.80 2.74
CA ASP A 308 -3.85 -9.77 1.54
C ASP A 308 -3.75 -11.15 0.89
N ASP A 309 -4.60 -12.06 1.39
CA ASP A 309 -4.55 -13.51 1.17
C ASP A 309 -3.21 -14.19 1.53
N GLY A 310 -2.32 -13.44 2.17
CA GLY A 310 -0.98 -13.84 2.55
C GLY A 310 -0.24 -12.68 3.20
N LEU A 311 0.87 -12.99 3.87
CA LEU A 311 1.69 -12.02 4.58
C LEU A 311 2.54 -11.21 3.59
N LYS A 312 2.49 -9.88 3.71
CA LYS A 312 3.37 -8.94 3.01
C LYS A 312 4.02 -8.01 4.03
N MET A 313 5.34 -7.97 4.07
CA MET A 313 6.10 -7.11 5.00
C MET A 313 7.28 -6.45 4.32
N THR A 314 7.62 -5.23 4.71
CA THR A 314 8.88 -4.56 4.41
C THR A 314 9.52 -4.14 5.73
N ILE A 315 10.61 -4.81 6.11
CA ILE A 315 11.23 -4.69 7.43
C ILE A 315 12.71 -4.36 7.36
N ASP A 316 13.23 -3.64 8.34
CA ASP A 316 14.66 -3.42 8.58
C ASP A 316 15.18 -4.43 9.60
N VAL A 317 16.03 -5.34 9.15
CA VAL A 317 16.53 -6.46 9.96
C VAL A 317 18.04 -6.62 9.81
N ASP A 318 18.66 -7.17 10.85
CA ASP A 318 20.06 -7.60 10.79
C ASP A 318 20.19 -8.95 10.09
N ALA A 319 21.44 -9.35 9.84
CA ALA A 319 21.76 -10.58 9.13
C ALA A 319 21.33 -11.86 9.87
N ASP A 320 21.33 -11.89 11.22
CA ASP A 320 20.92 -13.08 11.98
C ASP A 320 19.41 -13.28 11.89
N VAL A 321 18.64 -12.21 12.12
CA VAL A 321 17.18 -12.25 12.00
C VAL A 321 16.75 -12.60 10.59
N LEU A 322 17.36 -11.98 9.57
CA LEU A 322 17.10 -12.29 8.17
C LEU A 322 17.36 -13.77 7.86
N GLN A 323 18.49 -14.30 8.28
CA GLN A 323 18.83 -15.70 8.04
C GLN A 323 17.83 -16.66 8.71
N ARG A 324 17.32 -16.33 9.90
CA ARG A 324 16.28 -17.12 10.58
C ARG A 324 14.95 -17.07 9.85
N ILE A 325 14.53 -15.89 9.39
CA ILE A 325 13.31 -15.71 8.60
C ILE A 325 13.39 -16.53 7.32
N GLU A 326 14.49 -16.41 6.57
CA GLU A 326 14.71 -17.17 5.34
C GLU A 326 14.70 -18.68 5.58
N ASN A 327 15.39 -19.15 6.62
CA ASN A 327 15.39 -20.57 6.97
C ASN A 327 13.99 -21.07 7.36
N ARG A 328 13.19 -20.25 8.05
CA ARG A 328 11.83 -20.61 8.44
C ARG A 328 10.89 -20.68 7.24
N LEU A 329 10.99 -19.71 6.33
CA LEU A 329 10.25 -19.67 5.06
C LEU A 329 10.62 -20.86 4.17
N LYS A 330 11.92 -21.14 4.01
CA LYS A 330 12.41 -22.28 3.22
C LYS A 330 11.88 -23.62 3.74
N LYS A 331 11.94 -23.85 5.05
CA LYS A 331 11.38 -25.07 5.66
C LYS A 331 9.87 -25.20 5.45
N ALA A 332 9.14 -24.08 5.51
CA ALA A 332 7.70 -24.09 5.26
C ALA A 332 7.36 -24.33 3.78
N GLU A 333 8.15 -23.79 2.86
CA GLU A 333 8.06 -24.06 1.41
C GLU A 333 8.35 -25.53 1.10
N GLU A 334 9.42 -26.10 1.67
CA GLU A 334 9.76 -27.53 1.55
C GLU A 334 8.66 -28.45 2.11
N ALA A 335 7.96 -28.01 3.15
CA ALA A 335 6.82 -28.71 3.73
C ALA A 335 5.49 -28.46 2.98
N GLY A 336 5.47 -27.62 1.94
CA GLY A 336 4.28 -27.25 1.17
C GLY A 336 3.28 -26.36 1.92
N ILE A 337 3.68 -25.76 3.04
CA ILE A 337 2.84 -24.89 3.89
C ILE A 337 2.65 -23.52 3.25
N CYS A 338 3.69 -22.98 2.61
CA CYS A 338 3.64 -21.68 1.93
C CYS A 338 4.41 -21.71 0.61
N ASN A 339 4.10 -20.77 -0.28
CA ASN A 339 5.08 -20.31 -1.26
C ASN A 339 5.54 -18.92 -0.84
N TYR A 340 6.82 -18.59 -1.02
CA TYR A 340 7.32 -17.27 -0.64
C TYR A 340 8.28 -16.64 -1.65
N GLY A 341 8.26 -15.31 -1.65
CA GLY A 341 9.22 -14.45 -2.31
C GLY A 341 9.88 -13.52 -1.31
N LEU A 342 11.16 -13.26 -1.50
CA LEU A 342 11.94 -12.36 -0.66
C LEU A 342 12.86 -11.52 -1.53
N HIS A 343 12.93 -10.23 -1.24
CA HIS A 343 13.82 -9.30 -1.92
C HIS A 343 14.57 -8.43 -0.91
N ARG A 344 15.90 -8.36 -1.05
CA ARG A 344 16.78 -7.60 -0.17
C ARG A 344 17.18 -6.28 -0.84
N GLN A 345 17.23 -5.21 -0.06
CA GLN A 345 17.57 -3.88 -0.55
C GLN A 345 18.15 -2.99 0.57
N LYS A 346 18.71 -1.84 0.20
CA LYS A 346 19.41 -0.95 1.14
C LYS A 346 18.51 0.11 1.78
N SER A 347 17.38 0.44 1.15
CA SER A 347 16.47 1.44 1.66
C SER A 347 15.01 1.10 1.38
N ALA A 348 14.12 1.68 2.19
CA ALA A 348 12.68 1.67 2.02
C ALA A 348 12.21 2.98 1.40
N LEU A 349 11.02 2.98 0.83
CA LEU A 349 10.33 4.12 0.29
C LEU A 349 9.00 4.29 0.95
N MET A 350 8.56 5.54 0.94
CA MET A 350 7.27 5.94 1.44
C MET A 350 6.47 6.57 0.32
N THR A 351 5.20 6.18 0.20
CA THR A 351 4.21 6.89 -0.64
C THR A 351 3.06 7.31 0.27
N CYS A 352 2.67 8.58 0.21
CA CYS A 352 1.84 9.19 1.23
C CYS A 352 0.49 9.63 0.66
N LEU A 353 -0.57 9.40 1.42
CA LEU A 353 -1.88 10.00 1.21
C LEU A 353 -2.18 10.92 2.39
N VAL A 354 -2.04 12.22 2.17
CA VAL A 354 -2.14 13.26 3.18
C VAL A 354 -3.13 14.31 2.71
N ALA A 355 -4.42 14.10 2.99
CA ALA A 355 -5.46 15.08 2.67
C ALA A 355 -5.19 16.44 3.35
N SER A 356 -4.75 16.40 4.62
CA SER A 356 -4.28 17.57 5.35
C SER A 356 -3.17 17.19 6.33
N PRO A 357 -2.07 17.98 6.39
CA PRO A 357 -0.99 17.75 7.36
C PRO A 357 -1.40 18.09 8.80
N LEU A 358 -2.55 18.75 9.00
CA LEU A 358 -3.11 19.03 10.32
C LEU A 358 -3.96 17.88 10.87
N GLN A 359 -4.35 16.93 10.01
CA GLN A 359 -5.06 15.74 10.43
C GLN A 359 -4.07 14.62 10.77
N ARG A 360 -4.45 13.81 11.76
CA ARG A 360 -3.61 12.74 12.32
C ARG A 360 -3.79 11.41 11.59
N ASP A 361 -4.75 11.31 10.67
CA ASP A 361 -5.18 10.11 9.95
C ASP A 361 -4.48 9.93 8.59
N HIS A 362 -3.37 10.63 8.39
CA HIS A 362 -2.57 10.51 7.18
C HIS A 362 -1.99 9.11 7.01
N LEU A 363 -1.99 8.61 5.78
CA LEU A 363 -1.59 7.25 5.45
C LEU A 363 -0.22 7.24 4.78
N HIS A 364 0.63 6.28 5.16
CA HIS A 364 1.99 6.15 4.65
C HIS A 364 2.29 4.72 4.28
N PHE A 365 2.39 4.45 2.99
CA PHE A 365 2.68 3.12 2.48
C PHE A 365 4.17 2.90 2.40
N ILE A 366 4.65 1.81 3.00
CA ILE A 366 6.06 1.44 2.98
C ILE A 366 6.28 0.28 2.02
N ASP A 367 7.27 0.45 1.15
CA ASP A 367 7.76 -0.56 0.23
C ASP A 367 9.28 -0.44 0.07
N GLY A 368 9.90 -1.41 -0.58
CA GLY A 368 11.32 -1.43 -0.86
C GLY A 368 11.79 -0.50 -1.96
N ALA A 369 12.95 0.15 -1.79
CA ALA A 369 13.47 1.10 -2.77
C ALA A 369 14.00 0.48 -4.05
N ALA A 370 14.40 -0.80 -4.02
CA ALA A 370 14.89 -1.52 -5.19
C ALA A 370 13.82 -2.44 -5.78
N GLY A 371 12.56 -2.04 -5.70
CA GLY A 371 11.42 -2.76 -6.27
C GLY A 371 10.58 -3.57 -5.29
N GLY A 372 11.05 -3.72 -4.05
CA GLY A 372 10.26 -4.21 -2.92
C GLY A 372 9.33 -5.37 -3.22
N TYR A 373 8.02 -5.17 -3.01
CA TYR A 373 7.00 -6.20 -3.22
C TYR A 373 6.96 -6.73 -4.65
N ALA A 374 7.17 -5.90 -5.67
CA ALA A 374 7.14 -6.37 -7.06
C ALA A 374 8.28 -7.37 -7.36
N MET A 375 9.48 -7.15 -6.80
CA MET A 375 10.61 -8.07 -6.92
C MET A 375 10.45 -9.32 -6.07
N ALA A 376 9.91 -9.19 -4.85
CA ALA A 376 9.53 -10.33 -4.04
C ALA A 376 8.47 -11.20 -4.75
N ALA A 377 7.47 -10.58 -5.39
CA ALA A 377 6.45 -11.29 -6.17
C ALA A 377 7.04 -11.95 -7.42
N ALA A 378 8.03 -11.34 -8.07
CA ALA A 378 8.76 -11.96 -9.18
C ALA A 378 9.55 -13.20 -8.72
N SER A 379 10.21 -13.11 -7.57
CA SER A 379 10.91 -14.25 -6.92
C SER A 379 9.96 -15.39 -6.54
N LEU A 380 8.76 -15.06 -6.07
CA LEU A 380 7.71 -16.04 -5.80
C LEU A 380 7.25 -16.75 -7.09
N LYS A 381 6.95 -15.99 -8.15
CA LYS A 381 6.45 -16.54 -9.43
C LYS A 381 7.46 -17.41 -10.16
N SER A 382 8.76 -17.18 -9.99
CA SER A 382 9.77 -18.04 -10.62
C SER A 382 9.83 -19.44 -10.01
N LYS A 383 9.26 -19.63 -8.80
CA LYS A 383 9.21 -20.90 -8.08
C LYS A 383 7.87 -21.63 -8.22
N VAL A 384 6.78 -20.90 -8.42
CA VAL A 384 5.42 -21.46 -8.56
C VAL A 384 5.14 -21.67 -10.05
N PRO A 385 4.98 -22.93 -10.53
CA PRO A 385 4.51 -23.16 -11.89
C PRO A 385 3.13 -22.52 -12.07
N VAL A 386 2.96 -21.76 -13.16
CA VAL A 386 1.68 -21.15 -13.57
C VAL A 386 0.64 -22.23 -13.88
#